data_AF-B2AKP7-F1
#
_entry.id   AF-B2AKP7-F1
#
_cell.length_a   1.000
_cell.length_b   1.000
_cell.length_c   1.000
_cell.angle_alpha   90.00
_cell.angle_beta   90.00
_cell.angle_gamma   90.00
#
_symmetry.space_group_name_H-M   'P 1'
#
loop_
_entity.id
_entity.type
_entity.pdbx_description
1 polymer ?
#
loop_
_entity_poly.entity_id
_entity_poly.type
_entity_poly.pdbx_seq_one_letter_code
_entity_poly.pdbx_strand_id
1 'polypeptide(L)'
;MHLIRTLFLASSLSLAHASVLPSTPKPGIRALSKRAEPNTGEDFPEDEEPVPNRLNKVETAFKDAIELTSAVLSFIETDETIYPHYFDPADREEITRIFRDLNNDGEGHDMLGNFLVQTTDLDNACGDRGLAYSGDYNTEQPFIVVCPRAFNKKAIGDLEGKDRGDEDARDFYAACAEDGGDIADNVSFHFNTLGMTLLHEYLHYDLMIQSSFGSIVDNPDGEPGYGPVAVYDRLPKDLARVNADSYAYYAAEVYWSLICQKEFQGPREGIDDADPDCGEQTCET
;
A
#
# COMPACT_ATOMS: atom_id res chain seq x y z
N MET A 1 48.27 -33.50 59.75
CA MET A 1 47.82 -34.89 60.00
C MET A 1 46.54 -35.09 59.21
N HIS A 2 46.57 -35.64 57.99
CA HIS A 2 46.64 -37.07 57.63
C HIS A 2 45.52 -37.93 58.25
N LEU A 3 44.56 -38.33 57.39
CA LEU A 3 44.01 -39.69 57.11
C LEU A 3 42.76 -39.47 56.22
N ILE A 4 42.67 -39.79 54.92
CA ILE A 4 42.80 -41.04 54.13
C ILE A 4 41.67 -42.07 54.37
N ARG A 5 41.05 -42.48 53.23
CA ARG A 5 40.25 -43.70 52.90
C ARG A 5 38.73 -43.64 53.20
N THR A 6 37.78 -44.06 52.34
CA THR A 6 37.80 -45.06 51.25
C THR A 6 36.65 -44.87 50.24
N LEU A 7 36.93 -45.29 49.00
CA LEU A 7 36.07 -45.68 47.87
C LEU A 7 34.65 -46.22 48.17
N PHE A 8 33.69 -45.87 47.31
CA PHE A 8 32.79 -46.85 46.67
C PHE A 8 32.54 -46.47 45.20
N LEU A 9 32.90 -47.40 44.30
CA LEU A 9 32.46 -47.45 42.91
C LEU A 9 31.01 -47.96 42.88
N ALA A 10 30.17 -47.36 42.03
CA ALA A 10 29.07 -48.07 41.39
C ALA A 10 28.83 -47.47 39.99
N SER A 11 28.98 -48.34 39.00
CA SER A 11 28.87 -48.12 37.58
C SER A 11 27.42 -48.03 37.12
N SER A 12 27.16 -47.19 36.12
CA SER A 12 26.19 -47.52 35.07
C SER A 12 26.42 -46.64 33.85
N LEU A 13 26.99 -47.25 32.81
CA LEU A 13 26.96 -46.74 31.44
C LEU A 13 25.50 -46.71 30.97
N SER A 14 24.99 -45.54 30.59
CA SER A 14 23.85 -45.45 29.68
C SER A 14 24.38 -45.23 28.27
N LEU A 15 24.17 -46.24 27.42
CA LEU A 15 24.36 -46.16 25.99
C LEU A 15 23.44 -45.09 25.41
N ALA A 16 24.05 -44.02 24.88
CA ALA A 16 23.37 -43.09 23.98
C ALA A 16 22.98 -43.85 22.70
N HIS A 17 21.70 -44.20 22.57
CA HIS A 17 21.15 -44.58 21.29
C HIS A 17 21.01 -43.31 20.44
N ALA A 18 21.98 -43.08 19.56
CA ALA A 18 21.81 -42.17 18.44
C ALA A 18 20.72 -42.76 17.53
N SER A 19 19.50 -42.24 17.66
CA SER A 19 18.46 -42.45 16.67
C SER A 19 18.84 -41.64 15.44
N VAL A 20 19.39 -42.33 14.44
CA VAL A 20 19.53 -41.80 13.08
C VAL A 20 18.11 -41.74 12.52
N LEU A 21 17.51 -40.55 12.57
CA LEU A 21 16.29 -40.28 11.81
C LEU A 21 16.62 -40.34 10.32
N PRO A 22 15.85 -41.09 9.51
CA PRO A 22 16.01 -41.07 8.07
C PRO A 22 15.68 -39.68 7.55
N SER A 23 16.68 -39.03 6.94
CA SER A 23 16.51 -37.82 6.15
C SER A 23 15.63 -38.17 4.94
N THR A 24 14.34 -37.96 5.07
CA THR A 24 13.45 -37.84 3.92
C THR A 24 13.84 -36.55 3.21
N PRO A 25 14.12 -36.57 1.90
CA PRO A 25 14.26 -35.34 1.13
C PRO A 25 12.91 -34.64 1.22
N LYS A 26 12.87 -33.44 1.83
CA LYS A 26 11.70 -32.59 1.73
C LYS A 26 11.47 -32.32 0.23
N PRO A 27 10.25 -32.53 -0.30
CA PRO A 27 9.88 -32.04 -1.62
C PRO A 27 10.18 -30.54 -1.64
N GLY A 28 10.78 -30.08 -2.74
CA GLY A 28 11.38 -28.75 -2.87
C GLY A 28 10.56 -27.66 -2.18
N ILE A 29 11.21 -26.96 -1.25
CA ILE A 29 10.76 -25.63 -0.87
C ILE A 29 10.73 -24.86 -2.19
N ARG A 30 9.51 -24.56 -2.66
CA ARG A 30 9.27 -23.54 -3.68
C ARG A 30 10.17 -22.38 -3.29
N ALA A 31 11.12 -22.04 -4.16
CA ALA A 31 11.81 -20.78 -4.06
C ALA A 31 10.71 -19.74 -3.80
N LEU A 32 10.77 -19.09 -2.64
CA LEU A 32 9.98 -17.89 -2.38
C LEU A 32 10.28 -16.99 -3.57
N SER A 33 9.29 -16.82 -4.44
CA SER A 33 9.43 -16.02 -5.62
C SER A 33 9.77 -14.63 -5.12
N LYS A 34 10.99 -14.18 -5.42
CA LYS A 34 11.30 -12.76 -5.62
C LYS A 34 10.02 -12.08 -6.10
N ARG A 35 9.57 -11.03 -5.41
CA ARG A 35 8.46 -10.14 -5.80
C ARG A 35 8.26 -10.25 -7.30
N ALA A 36 7.15 -10.84 -7.74
CA ALA A 36 6.86 -10.84 -9.16
C ALA A 36 6.82 -9.36 -9.55
N GLU A 37 7.81 -8.92 -10.32
CA GLU A 37 7.84 -7.55 -10.83
C GLU A 37 6.49 -7.30 -11.50
N PRO A 38 5.90 -6.09 -11.35
CA PRO A 38 4.58 -5.83 -11.86
C PRO A 38 4.55 -6.20 -13.35
N ASN A 39 3.52 -6.90 -13.80
CA ASN A 39 3.40 -7.23 -15.21
C ASN A 39 2.98 -5.98 -15.98
N THR A 40 3.95 -5.15 -16.35
CA THR A 40 3.75 -3.87 -17.05
C THR A 40 3.54 -4.05 -18.56
N GLY A 41 3.54 -5.28 -19.08
CA GLY A 41 3.31 -5.55 -20.50
C GLY A 41 4.29 -4.81 -21.43
N GLU A 42 3.82 -4.40 -22.61
CA GLU A 42 4.62 -3.64 -23.60
C GLU A 42 4.39 -2.12 -23.52
N ASP A 43 3.49 -1.66 -22.64
CA ASP A 43 3.03 -0.26 -22.56
C ASP A 43 4.06 0.69 -21.93
N PHE A 44 5.10 0.12 -21.31
CA PHE A 44 6.13 0.84 -20.57
C PHE A 44 7.53 0.51 -21.13
N PRO A 45 8.02 1.28 -22.12
CA PRO A 45 9.36 1.08 -22.66
C PRO A 45 10.42 1.36 -21.59
N GLU A 46 11.32 0.39 -21.36
CA GLU A 46 12.43 0.54 -20.40
C GLU A 46 13.36 1.73 -20.73
N ASP A 47 13.49 2.07 -22.01
CA ASP A 47 14.35 3.13 -22.54
C ASP A 47 13.62 4.46 -22.82
N GLU A 48 12.40 4.63 -22.28
CA GLU A 48 11.67 5.91 -22.37
C GLU A 48 12.46 7.03 -21.66
N GLU A 49 12.61 8.17 -22.34
CA GLU A 49 13.20 9.41 -21.82
C GLU A 49 12.13 10.51 -21.75
N PRO A 50 12.22 11.47 -20.81
CA PRO A 50 13.25 11.62 -19.79
C PRO A 50 13.08 10.67 -18.60
N VAL A 51 14.18 10.39 -17.88
CA VAL A 51 14.17 9.70 -16.57
C VAL A 51 13.84 10.68 -15.43
N PRO A 52 13.00 10.31 -14.43
CA PRO A 52 12.28 9.04 -14.29
C PRO A 52 11.13 8.91 -15.29
N ASN A 53 11.13 7.80 -16.03
CA ASN A 53 10.12 7.49 -17.03
C ASN A 53 8.87 6.84 -16.40
N ARG A 54 7.88 6.48 -17.23
CA ARG A 54 6.62 5.93 -16.71
C ARG A 54 6.80 4.59 -16.03
N LEU A 55 7.72 3.75 -16.51
CA LEU A 55 8.05 2.46 -15.89
C LEU A 55 8.60 2.68 -14.47
N ASN A 56 9.64 3.52 -14.35
CA ASN A 56 10.26 3.82 -13.05
C ASN A 56 9.25 4.39 -12.05
N LYS A 57 8.37 5.28 -12.53
CA LYS A 57 7.29 5.84 -11.69
C LYS A 57 6.33 4.77 -11.19
N VAL A 58 5.90 3.85 -12.05
CA VAL A 58 4.99 2.76 -11.66
C VAL A 58 5.69 1.81 -10.69
N GLU A 59 6.91 1.37 -10.97
CA GLU A 59 7.64 0.46 -10.08
C GLU A 59 7.90 1.06 -8.70
N THR A 60 8.22 2.35 -8.64
CA THR A 60 8.31 3.08 -7.37
C THR A 60 6.95 3.19 -6.70
N ALA A 61 5.88 3.51 -7.43
CA ALA A 61 4.53 3.55 -6.88
C ALA A 61 4.08 2.21 -6.26
N PHE A 62 4.47 1.08 -6.85
CA PHE A 62 4.24 -0.23 -6.24
C PHE A 62 4.94 -0.36 -4.88
N LYS A 63 6.16 0.20 -4.72
CA LYS A 63 6.90 0.17 -3.44
C LYS A 63 6.27 1.16 -2.45
N ASP A 64 5.90 2.34 -2.93
CA ASP A 64 5.23 3.38 -2.16
C ASP A 64 3.91 2.86 -1.55
N ALA A 65 3.10 2.12 -2.31
CA ALA A 65 1.88 1.49 -1.80
C ALA A 65 2.18 0.56 -0.60
N ILE A 66 3.23 -0.25 -0.67
CA ILE A 66 3.65 -1.13 0.43
C ILE A 66 4.21 -0.33 1.60
N GLU A 67 4.94 0.75 1.35
CA GLU A 67 5.42 1.66 2.40
C GLU A 67 4.25 2.30 3.16
N LEU A 68 3.19 2.75 2.47
CA LEU A 68 1.96 3.26 3.09
C LEU A 68 1.32 2.23 4.01
N THR A 69 1.21 0.96 3.56
CA THR A 69 0.69 -0.11 4.42
C THR A 69 1.61 -0.42 5.61
N SER A 70 2.92 -0.31 5.46
CA SER A 70 3.90 -0.50 6.55
C SER A 70 3.70 0.56 7.64
N ALA A 71 3.48 1.82 7.24
CA ALA A 71 3.18 2.90 8.17
C ALA A 71 1.90 2.61 8.98
N VAL A 72 0.83 2.15 8.32
CA VAL A 72 -0.40 1.73 9.01
C VAL A 72 -0.12 0.64 10.03
N LEU A 73 0.55 -0.45 9.65
CA LEU A 73 0.82 -1.58 10.55
C LEU A 73 1.69 -1.21 11.75
N SER A 74 2.47 -0.14 11.65
CA SER A 74 3.27 0.38 12.76
C SER A 74 2.43 1.12 13.83
N PHE A 75 1.22 1.57 13.48
CA PHE A 75 0.43 2.50 14.28
C PHE A 75 -0.99 2.03 14.60
N ILE A 76 -1.61 1.23 13.71
CA ILE A 76 -3.05 0.91 13.71
C ILE A 76 -3.57 0.30 15.01
N GLU A 77 -2.78 -0.47 15.76
CA GLU A 77 -3.24 -1.06 17.02
C GLU A 77 -3.47 -0.03 18.14
N THR A 78 -2.83 1.14 18.03
CA THR A 78 -2.88 2.22 19.04
C THR A 78 -3.47 3.51 18.50
N ASP A 79 -3.96 3.48 17.27
CA ASP A 79 -4.48 4.65 16.57
C ASP A 79 -5.90 4.99 17.03
N GLU A 80 -5.99 5.98 17.93
CA GLU A 80 -7.26 6.50 18.44
C GLU A 80 -7.61 7.88 17.85
N THR A 81 -6.77 8.42 16.96
CA THR A 81 -6.92 9.77 16.43
C THR A 81 -7.26 9.76 14.96
N ILE A 82 -6.53 9.02 14.13
CA ILE A 82 -6.72 8.98 12.68
C ILE A 82 -7.76 7.92 12.30
N TYR A 83 -7.63 6.71 12.84
CA TYR A 83 -8.50 5.58 12.51
C TYR A 83 -10.01 5.88 12.58
N PRO A 84 -10.53 6.53 13.63
CA PRO A 84 -11.97 6.81 13.74
C PRO A 84 -12.53 7.72 12.64
N HIS A 85 -11.67 8.48 11.95
CA HIS A 85 -12.09 9.32 10.82
C HIS A 85 -12.48 8.51 9.59
N TYR A 86 -12.03 7.25 9.49
CA TYR A 86 -12.26 6.37 8.35
C TYR A 86 -13.11 5.15 8.70
N PHE A 87 -12.86 4.50 9.84
CA PHE A 87 -13.46 3.19 10.12
C PHE A 87 -14.12 3.12 11.51
N ASP A 88 -15.02 2.15 11.69
CA ASP A 88 -15.57 1.83 13.01
C ASP A 88 -14.52 1.05 13.82
N PRO A 89 -14.24 1.41 15.10
CA PRO A 89 -13.33 0.67 15.95
C PRO A 89 -13.61 -0.84 16.04
N ALA A 90 -14.85 -1.28 15.83
CA ALA A 90 -15.23 -2.69 15.80
C ALA A 90 -14.66 -3.45 14.59
N ASP A 91 -14.33 -2.78 13.49
CA ASP A 91 -13.80 -3.38 12.27
C ASP A 91 -12.26 -3.49 12.29
N ARG A 92 -11.59 -2.96 13.33
CA ARG A 92 -10.11 -2.82 13.40
C ARG A 92 -9.36 -4.11 13.13
N GLU A 93 -9.79 -5.23 13.70
CA GLU A 93 -9.12 -6.52 13.49
C GLU A 93 -9.08 -6.92 12.01
N GLU A 94 -10.20 -6.73 11.29
CA GLU A 94 -10.29 -7.06 9.87
C GLU A 94 -9.54 -6.05 9.00
N ILE A 95 -9.64 -4.75 9.30
CA ILE A 95 -8.87 -3.72 8.59
C ILE A 95 -7.36 -3.96 8.76
N THR A 96 -6.90 -4.28 9.97
CA THR A 96 -5.50 -4.67 10.22
C THR A 96 -5.12 -5.90 9.41
N ARG A 97 -5.99 -6.92 9.33
CA ARG A 97 -5.73 -8.12 8.49
C ARG A 97 -5.53 -7.73 7.03
N ILE A 98 -6.41 -6.91 6.47
CA ILE A 98 -6.35 -6.46 5.07
C ILE A 98 -5.01 -5.76 4.79
N PHE A 99 -4.60 -4.81 5.64
CA PHE A 99 -3.30 -4.16 5.50
C PHE A 99 -2.12 -5.13 5.65
N ARG A 100 -2.22 -6.10 6.56
CA ARG A 100 -1.17 -7.12 6.76
C ARG A 100 -1.01 -8.02 5.54
N ASP A 101 -2.12 -8.45 4.96
CA ASP A 101 -2.11 -9.32 3.78
C ASP A 101 -1.54 -8.57 2.56
N LEU A 102 -1.95 -7.31 2.36
CA LEU A 102 -1.38 -6.45 1.31
C LEU A 102 0.12 -6.23 1.49
N ASN A 103 0.55 -5.93 2.73
CA ASN A 103 1.94 -5.62 3.05
C ASN A 103 2.86 -6.84 2.94
N ASN A 104 2.41 -7.99 3.44
CA ASN A 104 3.14 -9.27 3.45
C ASN A 104 4.60 -9.10 3.93
N ASP A 105 4.77 -8.56 5.14
CA ASP A 105 6.09 -8.27 5.76
C ASP A 105 6.99 -7.35 4.91
N GLY A 106 6.39 -6.42 4.16
CA GLY A 106 7.07 -5.46 3.30
C GLY A 106 7.40 -5.96 1.89
N GLU A 107 7.11 -7.22 1.57
CA GLU A 107 7.36 -7.79 0.23
C GLU A 107 6.21 -7.49 -0.76
N GLY A 108 5.02 -7.17 -0.22
CA GLY A 108 3.77 -7.11 -0.98
C GLY A 108 3.12 -8.49 -1.16
N HIS A 109 1.79 -8.52 -1.29
CA HIS A 109 1.04 -9.76 -1.44
C HIS A 109 1.49 -10.56 -2.69
N ASP A 110 1.55 -11.89 -2.57
CA ASP A 110 1.95 -12.82 -3.65
C ASP A 110 1.11 -12.70 -4.95
N MET A 111 -0.05 -12.07 -4.88
CA MET A 111 -1.01 -11.94 -5.98
C MET A 111 -0.90 -10.60 -6.70
N LEU A 112 -0.09 -9.65 -6.19
CA LEU A 112 0.15 -8.37 -6.87
C LEU A 112 0.76 -8.59 -8.26
N GLY A 113 1.58 -9.63 -8.43
CA GLY A 113 2.15 -10.01 -9.74
C GLY A 113 1.13 -10.53 -10.76
N ASN A 114 -0.13 -10.76 -10.36
CA ASN A 114 -1.18 -11.17 -11.29
C ASN A 114 -1.77 -9.99 -12.06
N PHE A 115 -1.63 -8.76 -11.55
CA PHE A 115 -2.11 -7.58 -12.24
C PHE A 115 -1.33 -7.34 -13.54
N LEU A 116 -2.05 -7.25 -14.66
CA LEU A 116 -1.54 -6.59 -15.85
C LEU A 116 -1.69 -5.07 -15.66
N VAL A 117 -0.57 -4.37 -15.54
CA VAL A 117 -0.54 -2.91 -15.44
C VAL A 117 -0.30 -2.35 -16.83
N GLN A 118 -1.15 -1.46 -17.29
CA GLN A 118 -1.11 -0.93 -18.64
C GLN A 118 -1.44 0.56 -18.66
N THR A 119 -1.19 1.23 -19.79
CA THR A 119 -1.59 2.64 -20.01
C THR A 119 -2.61 2.76 -21.14
N THR A 120 -2.85 1.67 -21.87
CA THR A 120 -3.85 1.60 -22.92
C THR A 120 -5.26 1.58 -22.32
N ASP A 121 -5.97 2.70 -22.44
CA ASP A 121 -7.35 2.88 -22.02
C ASP A 121 -8.33 2.44 -23.11
N LEU A 122 -8.53 1.12 -23.27
CA LEU A 122 -9.43 0.55 -24.29
C LEU A 122 -10.90 0.88 -24.04
N ASP A 123 -11.29 1.03 -22.78
CA ASP A 123 -12.67 1.28 -22.37
C ASP A 123 -13.01 2.78 -22.29
N ASN A 124 -12.01 3.65 -22.52
CA ASN A 124 -12.14 5.10 -22.38
C ASN A 124 -12.66 5.50 -20.98
N ALA A 125 -12.23 4.76 -19.95
CA ALA A 125 -12.69 4.91 -18.57
C ALA A 125 -11.83 5.91 -17.78
N CYS A 126 -10.65 6.29 -18.27
CA CYS A 126 -9.85 7.35 -17.62
C CYS A 126 -10.56 8.71 -17.59
N GLY A 127 -11.41 8.98 -18.59
CA GLY A 127 -12.20 10.21 -18.66
C GLY A 127 -11.37 11.48 -18.41
N ASP A 128 -12.00 12.46 -17.75
CA ASP A 128 -11.36 13.74 -17.40
C ASP A 128 -10.78 13.79 -15.99
N ARG A 129 -11.15 12.84 -15.12
CA ARG A 129 -10.79 12.85 -13.69
C ARG A 129 -10.09 11.56 -13.21
N GLY A 130 -10.01 10.53 -14.03
CA GLY A 130 -9.41 9.26 -13.66
C GLY A 130 -7.88 9.32 -13.52
N LEU A 131 -7.37 8.75 -12.43
CA LEU A 131 -5.97 8.47 -12.19
C LEU A 131 -5.64 7.01 -12.49
N ALA A 132 -6.54 6.09 -12.17
CA ALA A 132 -6.47 4.73 -12.60
C ALA A 132 -7.90 4.18 -12.78
N TYR A 133 -8.00 2.92 -13.18
CA TYR A 133 -9.13 2.05 -12.91
C TYR A 133 -8.66 0.60 -13.01
N SER A 134 -9.38 -0.30 -12.36
CA SER A 134 -9.12 -1.73 -12.42
C SER A 134 -10.33 -2.53 -12.91
N GLY A 135 -10.05 -3.72 -13.44
CA GLY A 135 -11.05 -4.62 -13.96
C GLY A 135 -10.69 -6.09 -13.75
N ASP A 136 -11.67 -6.96 -13.95
CA ASP A 136 -11.54 -8.41 -13.76
C ASP A 136 -11.02 -8.81 -12.36
N TYR A 137 -11.33 -7.99 -11.35
CA TYR A 137 -10.89 -8.13 -9.96
C TYR A 137 -11.40 -9.39 -9.25
N ASN A 138 -12.33 -10.12 -9.83
CA ASN A 138 -12.81 -11.41 -9.33
C ASN A 138 -12.21 -12.60 -10.10
N THR A 139 -11.19 -12.36 -10.94
CA THR A 139 -10.52 -13.37 -11.77
C THR A 139 -9.05 -13.53 -11.38
N GLU A 140 -8.38 -14.56 -11.91
CA GLU A 140 -6.94 -14.78 -11.68
C GLU A 140 -6.04 -13.81 -12.47
N GLN A 141 -6.59 -13.02 -13.40
CA GLN A 141 -5.85 -12.12 -14.30
C GLN A 141 -6.47 -10.71 -14.29
N PRO A 142 -6.47 -10.02 -13.14
CA PRO A 142 -6.96 -8.66 -13.08
C PRO A 142 -6.04 -7.71 -13.86
N PHE A 143 -6.54 -6.53 -14.18
CA PHE A 143 -5.74 -5.47 -14.79
C PHE A 143 -5.92 -4.14 -14.07
N ILE A 144 -4.92 -3.27 -14.21
CA ILE A 144 -4.95 -1.86 -13.80
C ILE A 144 -4.57 -1.03 -15.03
N VAL A 145 -5.40 -0.06 -15.37
CA VAL A 145 -5.05 0.97 -16.36
C VAL A 145 -4.63 2.21 -15.60
N VAL A 146 -3.36 2.62 -15.75
CA VAL A 146 -2.84 3.87 -15.18
C VAL A 146 -3.11 5.00 -16.18
N CYS A 147 -3.95 5.94 -15.77
CA CYS A 147 -4.36 7.04 -16.64
C CYS A 147 -3.23 8.07 -16.81
N PRO A 148 -3.21 8.83 -17.93
CA PRO A 148 -2.12 9.77 -18.20
C PRO A 148 -1.85 10.79 -17.06
N ARG A 149 -2.91 11.23 -16.36
CA ARG A 149 -2.81 12.20 -15.26
C ARG A 149 -2.19 11.63 -13.99
N ALA A 150 -2.26 10.32 -13.76
CA ALA A 150 -1.62 9.68 -12.62
C ALA A 150 -0.10 9.93 -12.60
N PHE A 151 0.51 10.09 -13.76
CA PHE A 151 1.95 10.35 -13.88
C PHE A 151 2.37 11.77 -13.44
N ASN A 152 1.41 12.68 -13.22
CA ASN A 152 1.66 13.97 -12.56
C ASN A 152 1.76 13.83 -11.04
N LYS A 153 1.26 12.72 -10.48
CA LYS A 153 1.31 12.48 -9.04
C LYS A 153 2.74 12.19 -8.60
N LYS A 154 3.07 12.70 -7.43
CA LYS A 154 4.41 12.63 -6.85
C LYS A 154 4.63 11.27 -6.18
N ALA A 155 5.89 10.87 -6.03
CA ALA A 155 6.30 9.71 -5.26
C ALA A 155 6.51 10.07 -3.78
N ILE A 156 6.37 9.08 -2.89
CA ILE A 156 6.78 9.22 -1.48
C ILE A 156 8.17 8.64 -1.26
N GLY A 157 8.53 7.57 -1.97
CA GLY A 157 9.84 6.93 -1.98
C GLY A 157 10.78 7.48 -3.05
N ASP A 158 11.98 6.92 -3.12
CA ASP A 158 13.01 7.35 -4.10
C ASP A 158 12.67 6.89 -5.52
N LEU A 159 12.87 7.77 -6.50
CA LEU A 159 12.68 7.52 -7.92
C LEU A 159 14.04 7.31 -8.60
N GLU A 160 14.14 6.27 -9.43
CA GLU A 160 15.36 6.00 -10.17
C GLU A 160 15.72 7.18 -11.10
N GLY A 161 16.99 7.60 -11.03
CA GLY A 161 17.50 8.72 -11.81
C GLY A 161 17.08 10.11 -11.30
N LYS A 162 16.46 10.20 -10.11
CA LYS A 162 16.05 11.46 -9.50
C LYS A 162 16.59 11.60 -8.08
N ASP A 163 17.40 12.61 -7.81
CA ASP A 163 17.87 12.91 -6.45
C ASP A 163 16.91 13.89 -5.76
N ARG A 164 16.68 13.72 -4.45
CA ARG A 164 15.85 14.63 -3.65
C ARG A 164 16.49 16.02 -3.49
N GLY A 165 17.79 16.13 -3.72
CA GLY A 165 18.54 17.38 -3.74
C GLY A 165 18.55 18.10 -5.09
N ASP A 166 17.97 17.52 -6.14
CA ASP A 166 17.86 18.17 -7.45
C ASP A 166 16.98 19.44 -7.38
N GLU A 167 17.25 20.42 -8.24
CA GLU A 167 16.52 21.71 -8.25
C GLU A 167 15.01 21.52 -8.51
N ASP A 168 14.67 20.53 -9.34
CA ASP A 168 13.32 20.14 -9.74
C ASP A 168 12.79 18.93 -8.93
N ALA A 169 13.47 18.50 -7.85
CA ALA A 169 13.01 17.37 -7.02
C ALA A 169 11.56 17.51 -6.53
N ARG A 170 11.10 18.74 -6.32
CA ARG A 170 9.74 19.07 -5.87
C ARG A 170 8.65 18.74 -6.88
N ASP A 171 9.00 18.57 -8.15
CA ASP A 171 8.08 18.13 -9.20
C ASP A 171 7.85 16.62 -9.15
N PHE A 172 8.70 15.88 -8.43
CA PHE A 172 8.69 14.42 -8.39
C PHE A 172 8.34 13.84 -7.02
N TYR A 173 8.64 14.54 -5.93
CA TYR A 173 8.48 14.03 -4.57
C TYR A 173 7.43 14.81 -3.77
N ALA A 174 6.51 14.07 -3.16
CA ALA A 174 5.62 14.62 -2.15
C ALA A 174 6.43 14.91 -0.88
N ALA A 175 6.14 16.03 -0.21
CA ALA A 175 6.86 16.45 0.98
C ALA A 175 5.99 17.34 1.86
N CYS A 176 6.31 17.36 3.16
CA CYS A 176 5.71 18.24 4.15
C CYS A 176 5.98 19.71 3.81
N ALA A 177 5.05 20.60 4.15
CA ALA A 177 5.21 22.04 3.92
C ALA A 177 6.43 22.64 4.64
N GLU A 178 6.83 22.07 5.78
CA GLU A 178 8.04 22.48 6.54
C GLU A 178 9.33 22.21 5.75
N ASP A 179 9.32 21.19 4.89
CA ASP A 179 10.42 20.86 3.96
C ASP A 179 10.24 21.56 2.60
N GLY A 180 9.24 22.45 2.50
CA GLY A 180 8.90 23.22 1.31
C GLY A 180 8.15 22.45 0.23
N GLY A 181 7.46 21.36 0.61
CA GLY A 181 6.45 20.71 -0.21
C GLY A 181 5.05 21.28 -0.02
N ASP A 182 4.04 20.53 -0.46
CA ASP A 182 2.65 20.98 -0.53
C ASP A 182 1.74 20.34 0.53
N ILE A 183 2.26 19.39 1.32
CA ILE A 183 1.51 18.74 2.40
C ILE A 183 1.46 19.68 3.62
N ALA A 184 0.40 20.49 3.64
CA ALA A 184 0.14 21.52 4.64
C ALA A 184 -0.61 20.94 5.86
N ASP A 185 -1.61 21.64 6.39
CA ASP A 185 -2.21 21.33 7.69
C ASP A 185 -3.48 20.48 7.61
N ASN A 186 -4.05 20.30 6.42
CA ASN A 186 -5.28 19.54 6.20
C ASN A 186 -4.98 18.28 5.38
N VAL A 187 -5.72 17.20 5.67
CA VAL A 187 -5.85 16.09 4.72
C VAL A 187 -6.39 16.66 3.41
N SER A 188 -5.74 16.36 2.29
CA SER A 188 -6.06 17.01 1.00
C SER A 188 -5.60 16.19 -0.19
N PHE A 189 -5.96 16.62 -1.40
CA PHE A 189 -5.52 16.03 -2.66
C PHE A 189 -3.98 15.99 -2.80
N HIS A 190 -3.23 16.79 -2.03
CA HIS A 190 -1.77 16.68 -1.99
C HIS A 190 -1.27 15.34 -1.44
N PHE A 191 -2.14 14.54 -0.80
CA PHE A 191 -1.82 13.18 -0.39
C PHE A 191 -1.90 12.20 -1.57
N ASN A 192 -2.61 12.54 -2.66
CA ASN A 192 -2.70 11.73 -3.86
C ASN A 192 -1.32 11.59 -4.50
N THR A 193 -0.70 10.45 -4.22
CA THR A 193 0.54 9.99 -4.84
C THR A 193 0.22 8.84 -5.78
N LEU A 194 1.11 8.55 -6.74
CA LEU A 194 0.88 7.39 -7.60
C LEU A 194 0.87 6.09 -6.79
N GLY A 195 1.65 6.02 -5.71
CA GLY A 195 1.61 4.88 -4.77
C GLY A 195 0.29 4.75 -4.03
N MET A 196 -0.33 5.85 -3.62
CA MET A 196 -1.67 5.86 -3.03
C MET A 196 -2.73 5.43 -4.04
N THR A 197 -2.65 5.90 -5.29
CA THR A 197 -3.52 5.45 -6.38
C THR A 197 -3.41 3.94 -6.61
N LEU A 198 -2.20 3.37 -6.66
CA LEU A 198 -2.08 1.93 -6.82
C LEU A 198 -2.55 1.15 -5.58
N LEU A 199 -2.36 1.68 -4.36
CA LEU A 199 -2.92 1.09 -3.15
C LEU A 199 -4.46 1.02 -3.22
N HIS A 200 -5.11 2.07 -3.73
CA HIS A 200 -6.55 2.07 -4.01
C HIS A 200 -6.92 0.90 -4.94
N GLU A 201 -6.27 0.79 -6.10
CA GLU A 201 -6.57 -0.27 -7.07
C GLU A 201 -6.39 -1.69 -6.53
N TYR A 202 -5.40 -1.91 -5.67
CA TYR A 202 -5.16 -3.21 -5.06
C TYR A 202 -6.33 -3.68 -4.20
N LEU A 203 -7.04 -2.75 -3.56
CA LEU A 203 -8.13 -3.07 -2.67
C LEU A 203 -9.34 -3.64 -3.41
N HIS A 204 -9.51 -3.34 -4.70
CA HIS A 204 -10.57 -3.95 -5.50
C HIS A 204 -10.37 -5.44 -5.75
N TYR A 205 -9.15 -5.97 -5.61
CA TYR A 205 -8.87 -7.37 -5.94
C TYR A 205 -9.44 -8.36 -4.92
N ASP A 206 -10.67 -8.80 -5.14
CA ASP A 206 -11.43 -9.70 -4.25
C ASP A 206 -10.66 -10.97 -3.86
N LEU A 207 -9.93 -11.60 -4.80
CA LEU A 207 -9.19 -12.82 -4.51
C LEU A 207 -7.98 -12.60 -3.61
N MET A 208 -7.43 -11.38 -3.61
CA MET A 208 -6.31 -10.98 -2.77
C MET A 208 -6.81 -10.53 -1.38
N ILE A 209 -7.80 -9.65 -1.33
CA ILE A 209 -8.25 -9.06 -0.07
C ILE A 209 -9.10 -10.04 0.75
N GLN A 210 -9.98 -10.79 0.08
CA GLN A 210 -10.93 -11.73 0.69
C GLN A 210 -11.63 -11.14 1.93
N SER A 211 -12.05 -9.88 1.84
CA SER A 211 -12.65 -9.15 2.96
C SER A 211 -13.93 -9.84 3.44
N SER A 212 -14.08 -9.94 4.76
CA SER A 212 -15.31 -10.40 5.39
C SER A 212 -16.50 -9.45 5.18
N PHE A 213 -16.24 -8.23 4.71
CA PHE A 213 -17.25 -7.23 4.38
C PHE A 213 -17.79 -7.35 2.94
N GLY A 214 -17.19 -8.21 2.11
CA GLY A 214 -17.46 -8.29 0.68
C GLY A 214 -16.43 -7.49 -0.14
N SER A 215 -16.75 -7.20 -1.39
CA SER A 215 -15.87 -6.45 -2.28
C SER A 215 -15.67 -5.01 -1.79
N ILE A 216 -14.43 -4.52 -1.89
CA ILE A 216 -14.12 -3.11 -1.67
C ILE A 216 -14.31 -2.39 -3.01
N VAL A 217 -15.04 -1.27 -3.01
CA VAL A 217 -15.52 -0.57 -4.20
C VAL A 217 -15.30 0.94 -4.08
N ASP A 218 -15.55 1.70 -5.16
CA ASP A 218 -15.36 3.15 -5.11
C ASP A 218 -16.53 3.88 -4.48
N ASN A 219 -17.74 3.54 -4.91
CA ASN A 219 -18.96 4.23 -4.52
C ASN A 219 -19.93 3.23 -3.86
N PRO A 220 -19.68 2.86 -2.59
CA PRO A 220 -20.48 1.86 -1.90
C PRO A 220 -21.93 2.33 -1.77
N ASP A 221 -22.88 1.48 -2.16
CA ASP A 221 -24.31 1.80 -2.23
C ASP A 221 -24.65 3.07 -3.05
N GLY A 222 -23.77 3.45 -3.98
CA GLY A 222 -23.93 4.64 -4.81
C GLY A 222 -23.60 5.96 -4.10
N GLU A 223 -23.09 5.90 -2.86
CA GLU A 223 -22.59 7.07 -2.14
C GLU A 223 -21.22 7.49 -2.70
N PRO A 224 -20.95 8.81 -2.88
CA PRO A 224 -19.65 9.28 -3.32
C PRO A 224 -18.55 8.85 -2.36
N GLY A 225 -17.54 8.13 -2.87
CA GLY A 225 -16.43 7.63 -2.06
C GLY A 225 -15.06 8.09 -2.51
N TYR A 226 -14.98 9.10 -3.38
CA TYR A 226 -13.71 9.63 -3.89
C TYR A 226 -13.21 10.87 -3.13
N GLY A 227 -11.92 10.88 -2.86
CA GLY A 227 -11.18 12.01 -2.33
C GLY A 227 -11.34 12.22 -0.83
N PRO A 228 -10.52 13.14 -0.26
CA PRO A 228 -10.38 13.27 1.18
C PRO A 228 -11.69 13.74 1.81
N VAL A 229 -12.38 14.66 1.13
CA VAL A 229 -13.63 15.25 1.58
C VAL A 229 -14.73 14.20 1.69
N ALA A 230 -14.83 13.25 0.75
CA ALA A 230 -15.90 12.24 0.77
C ALA A 230 -15.68 11.17 1.84
N VAL A 231 -14.43 10.83 2.15
CA VAL A 231 -14.12 9.71 3.06
C VAL A 231 -13.88 10.15 4.51
N TYR A 232 -13.26 11.31 4.74
CA TYR A 232 -12.93 11.80 6.09
C TYR A 232 -14.21 12.24 6.82
N ASP A 233 -14.63 11.47 7.83
CA ASP A 233 -15.84 11.72 8.66
C ASP A 233 -17.19 11.82 7.91
N ARG A 234 -17.22 11.67 6.58
CA ARG A 234 -18.46 11.83 5.79
C ARG A 234 -19.10 10.51 5.38
N LEU A 235 -18.31 9.55 4.91
CA LEU A 235 -18.84 8.25 4.50
C LEU A 235 -19.28 7.46 5.76
N PRO A 236 -20.51 6.92 5.80
CA PRO A 236 -20.95 6.05 6.90
C PRO A 236 -19.96 4.89 7.09
N LYS A 237 -19.64 4.54 8.35
CA LYS A 237 -18.55 3.60 8.64
C LYS A 237 -18.75 2.20 8.06
N ASP A 238 -20.01 1.76 7.97
CA ASP A 238 -20.39 0.50 7.34
C ASP A 238 -20.17 0.50 5.82
N LEU A 239 -20.17 1.68 5.19
CA LEU A 239 -19.80 1.89 3.79
C LEU A 239 -18.29 2.18 3.63
N ALA A 240 -17.67 2.90 4.57
CA ALA A 240 -16.25 3.23 4.53
C ALA A 240 -15.35 1.98 4.56
N ARG A 241 -15.71 0.96 5.36
CA ARG A 241 -14.99 -0.33 5.39
C ARG A 241 -15.02 -1.10 4.07
N VAL A 242 -15.91 -0.75 3.14
CA VAL A 242 -15.99 -1.31 1.77
C VAL A 242 -15.66 -0.25 0.71
N ASN A 243 -15.05 0.87 1.07
CA ASN A 243 -14.61 1.90 0.13
C ASN A 243 -13.09 1.95 0.00
N ALA A 244 -12.54 1.85 -1.21
CA ALA A 244 -11.09 1.77 -1.42
C ALA A 244 -10.36 3.06 -0.97
N ASP A 245 -10.94 4.23 -1.23
CA ASP A 245 -10.34 5.52 -0.88
C ASP A 245 -10.26 5.75 0.64
N SER A 246 -11.16 5.16 1.42
CA SER A 246 -11.10 5.21 2.89
C SER A 246 -9.83 4.54 3.40
N TYR A 247 -9.39 3.43 2.79
CA TYR A 247 -8.12 2.78 3.14
C TYR A 247 -6.93 3.58 2.62
N ALA A 248 -7.00 4.08 1.38
CA ALA A 248 -5.90 4.81 0.77
C ALA A 248 -5.60 6.13 1.52
N TYR A 249 -6.63 6.91 1.85
CA TYR A 249 -6.47 8.14 2.63
C TYR A 249 -6.08 7.88 4.07
N TYR A 250 -6.62 6.83 4.71
CA TYR A 250 -6.17 6.41 6.03
C TYR A 250 -4.66 6.11 6.04
N ALA A 251 -4.19 5.33 5.07
CA ALA A 251 -2.79 4.96 4.98
C ALA A 251 -1.88 6.18 4.69
N ALA A 252 -2.33 7.07 3.80
CA ALA A 252 -1.61 8.31 3.51
C ALA A 252 -1.54 9.25 4.73
N GLU A 253 -2.64 9.42 5.48
CA GLU A 253 -2.64 10.27 6.68
C GLU A 253 -1.78 9.71 7.79
N VAL A 254 -1.82 8.40 8.05
CA VAL A 254 -0.90 7.76 9.00
C VAL A 254 0.55 7.99 8.58
N TYR A 255 0.88 7.72 7.31
CA TYR A 255 2.24 7.92 6.78
C TYR A 255 2.71 9.36 6.97
N TRP A 256 1.95 10.33 6.49
CA TRP A 256 2.35 11.74 6.58
C TRP A 256 2.36 12.26 8.02
N SER A 257 1.52 11.72 8.90
CA SER A 257 1.55 12.11 10.32
C SER A 257 2.85 11.67 10.98
N LEU A 258 3.37 10.50 10.61
CA LEU A 258 4.67 10.01 11.06
C LEU A 258 5.83 10.83 10.45
N ILE A 259 5.79 11.10 9.15
CA ILE A 259 6.86 11.82 8.44
C ILE A 259 6.91 13.29 8.84
N CYS A 260 5.78 13.99 8.81
CA CYS A 260 5.68 15.40 9.16
C CYS A 260 5.61 15.63 10.68
N GLN A 261 5.57 14.57 11.48
CA GLN A 261 5.51 14.61 12.95
C GLN A 261 4.37 15.48 13.50
N LYS A 262 3.19 15.39 12.88
CA LYS A 262 2.01 16.18 13.26
C LYS A 262 0.71 15.43 12.99
N GLU A 263 -0.36 15.91 13.60
CA GLU A 263 -1.73 15.53 13.25
C GLU A 263 -2.27 16.51 12.20
N PHE A 264 -3.03 16.00 11.22
CA PHE A 264 -3.69 16.81 10.21
C PHE A 264 -5.11 17.16 10.64
N GLN A 265 -5.59 18.29 10.16
CA GLN A 265 -6.99 18.67 10.28
C GLN A 265 -7.81 18.03 9.17
N GLY A 266 -9.11 17.84 9.41
CA GLY A 266 -10.03 17.36 8.39
C GLY A 266 -10.07 18.27 7.14
N PRO A 267 -10.39 17.70 5.98
CA PRO A 267 -10.41 18.41 4.70
C PRO A 267 -11.54 19.45 4.62
N ARG A 268 -11.30 20.51 3.85
CA ARG A 268 -12.25 21.58 3.52
C ARG A 268 -12.77 21.38 2.11
N GLU A 269 -14.09 21.34 1.99
CA GLU A 269 -14.79 21.20 0.72
C GLU A 269 -14.52 22.35 -0.25
N GLY A 270 -14.27 22.02 -1.52
CA GLY A 270 -13.91 22.95 -2.58
C GLY A 270 -12.50 23.53 -2.48
N ILE A 271 -11.66 23.01 -1.59
CA ILE A 271 -10.26 23.43 -1.43
C ILE A 271 -9.36 22.20 -1.38
N ASP A 272 -9.60 21.31 -0.43
CA ASP A 272 -8.73 20.16 -0.17
C ASP A 272 -9.08 18.97 -1.08
N ASP A 273 -10.13 19.08 -1.90
CA ASP A 273 -10.55 18.14 -2.95
C ASP A 273 -10.43 18.75 -4.37
N ALA A 274 -10.01 20.02 -4.50
CA ALA A 274 -9.86 20.70 -5.77
C ALA A 274 -8.50 20.37 -6.42
N ASP A 275 -8.40 19.16 -6.99
CA ASP A 275 -7.15 18.69 -7.60
C ASP A 275 -6.94 19.31 -9.00
N PRO A 276 -5.85 20.07 -9.23
CA PRO A 276 -5.60 20.72 -10.51
C PRO A 276 -5.36 19.72 -11.65
N ASP A 277 -4.87 18.51 -11.35
CA ASP A 277 -4.68 17.46 -12.37
C ASP A 277 -6.03 16.96 -12.91
N CYS A 278 -7.10 17.09 -12.11
CA CYS A 278 -8.45 16.63 -12.41
C CYS A 278 -9.43 17.80 -12.65
N GLY A 279 -8.89 18.97 -13.02
CA GLY A 279 -9.69 20.14 -13.40
C GLY A 279 -10.34 20.84 -12.22
N GLU A 280 -9.61 20.99 -11.12
CA GLU A 280 -10.06 21.62 -9.86
C GLU A 280 -11.24 20.86 -9.22
N GLN A 281 -11.22 19.54 -9.38
CA GLN A 281 -12.23 18.61 -8.87
C GLN A 281 -11.54 17.39 -8.28
N THR A 282 -12.29 16.62 -7.49
CA THR A 282 -11.81 15.35 -6.97
C THR A 282 -11.46 14.40 -8.11
N CYS A 283 -10.23 13.89 -8.07
CA CYS A 283 -9.81 12.79 -8.93
C CYS A 283 -10.56 11.51 -8.60
N GLU A 284 -10.75 10.68 -9.62
CA GLU A 284 -11.35 9.36 -9.52
C GLU A 284 -10.26 8.30 -9.73
N THR A 285 -10.43 7.15 -9.11
CA THR A 285 -9.61 5.96 -9.25
C THR A 285 -10.51 4.77 -9.52
#